data_AF-A0A0G0K3V9-F1
#
_entry.id   AF-A0A0G0K3V9-F1
#
_cell.length_a   1.000
_cell.length_b   1.000
_cell.length_c   1.000
_cell.angle_alpha   90.00
_cell.angle_beta   90.00
_cell.angle_gamma   90.00
#
_symmetry.space_group_name_H-M   'P 1'
#
loop_
_entity.id
_entity.type
_entity.pdbx_description
1 polymer ?
#
loop_
_entity_poly.entity_id
_entity_poly.type
_entity_poly.pdbx_seq_one_letter_code
_entity_poly.pdbx_strand_id
1 'polypeptide(L)' 'MTRYQEEKAGLVVDDLNGVGAKKVIRGDFISKIAYEKSESDILTRSLVRHDPDKLAKAINSIL' A
#
# COMPACT_ATOMS: atom_id res chain seq x y z
N MET A 1 2.12 5.91 -15.33
CA MET A 1 1.22 6.52 -14.31
C MET A 1 -0.25 6.53 -14.79
N THR A 2 -0.69 5.58 -15.63
CA THR A 2 -1.91 5.74 -16.43
C THR A 2 -3.17 5.15 -15.76
N ARG A 3 -3.07 3.95 -15.16
CA ARG A 3 -4.23 3.22 -14.62
C ARG A 3 -4.89 3.84 -13.38
N TYR A 4 -4.10 4.34 -12.44
CA TYR A 4 -4.66 4.98 -11.24
C TYR A 4 -5.34 6.31 -11.58
N GLN A 5 -4.84 7.05 -12.56
CA GLN A 5 -5.47 8.29 -13.03
C GLN A 5 -6.81 8.02 -13.73
N GLU A 6 -6.92 6.94 -14.51
CA GLU A 6 -8.18 6.47 -15.11
C GLU A 6 -9.24 6.14 -14.04
N GLU A 7 -8.81 5.56 -12.90
CA GLU A 7 -9.66 5.28 -11.74
C GLU A 7 -9.89 6.52 -10.84
N LYS A 8 -9.41 7.72 -11.23
CA LYS A 8 -9.41 8.95 -10.42
C LYS A 8 -8.74 8.77 -9.05
N ALA A 9 -7.79 7.86 -8.95
CA ALA A 9 -7.01 7.56 -7.76
C ALA A 9 -5.60 8.18 -7.84
N GLY A 10 -5.11 8.65 -6.69
CA GLY A 10 -3.78 9.26 -6.54
C GLY A 10 -2.97 8.59 -5.44
N LEU A 11 -1.67 8.89 -5.40
CA LEU A 11 -0.83 8.50 -4.26
C LEU A 11 -1.26 9.29 -3.03
N VAL A 12 -1.28 8.62 -1.88
CA VAL A 12 -1.46 9.28 -0.59
C VAL A 12 -0.15 10.00 -0.24
N VAL A 13 -0.25 11.30 0.05
CA VAL A 13 0.89 12.10 0.53
C VAL A 13 1.04 11.85 2.03
N ASP A 14 2.25 11.51 2.47
CA ASP A 14 2.58 11.43 3.90
C ASP A 14 2.76 12.84 4.46
N ASP A 15 1.69 13.37 5.04
CA ASP A 15 1.64 14.66 5.73
C ASP A 15 1.47 14.51 7.25
N LEU A 16 1.82 13.34 7.80
CA LEU A 16 1.67 13.00 9.23
C LEU A 16 2.70 13.69 10.14
N ASN A 17 3.06 14.92 9.83
CA ASN A 17 3.88 15.78 10.67
C ASN A 17 3.04 16.21 11.90
N GLY A 18 3.58 16.05 13.11
CA GLY A 18 2.92 16.52 14.32
C GLY A 18 1.82 15.60 14.89
N VAL A 19 1.87 14.29 14.67
CA VAL A 19 0.92 13.30 15.21
C VAL A 19 0.94 13.09 16.74
N GLY A 20 1.49 14.04 17.50
CA GLY A 20 1.52 14.03 18.96
C GLY A 20 2.26 12.81 19.52
N ALA A 21 1.61 12.09 20.43
CA ALA A 21 2.18 10.91 21.12
C ALA A 21 2.21 9.62 20.27
N LYS A 22 1.76 9.66 19.01
CA LYS A 22 1.73 8.47 18.14
C LYS A 22 3.08 8.23 17.48
N LYS A 23 3.48 6.96 17.38
CA LYS A 23 4.67 6.54 16.62
C LYS A 23 4.28 6.29 15.16
N VAL A 24 4.92 6.99 14.24
CA VAL A 24 4.78 6.71 12.79
C VAL A 24 5.84 5.71 12.36
N ILE A 25 5.42 4.64 11.70
CA ILE A 25 6.31 3.64 11.12
C ILE A 25 6.31 3.83 9.62
N ARG A 26 7.47 4.19 9.07
CA ARG A 26 7.69 4.44 7.64
C ARG A 26 8.60 3.37 7.08
N GLY A 27 8.32 2.92 5.87
CA GLY A 27 9.12 1.92 5.18
C GLY A 27 8.57 1.63 3.79
N ASP A 28 9.37 0.95 2.98
CA ASP A 28 8.90 0.40 1.71
C ASP A 28 8.03 -0.84 1.98
N PHE A 29 6.73 -0.62 2.09
CA PHE A 29 5.75 -1.69 2.24
C PHE A 29 5.18 -2.18 0.92
N ILE A 30 5.66 -1.70 -0.23
CA ILE A 30 5.13 -2.08 -1.53
C ILE A 30 5.69 -3.44 -1.93
N SER A 31 4.83 -4.30 -2.49
CA SER A 31 5.24 -5.57 -3.08
C SER A 31 6.00 -5.33 -4.39
N LYS A 32 7.07 -6.10 -4.63
CA LYS A 32 7.78 -6.11 -5.92
C LYS A 32 7.01 -6.84 -7.01
N ILE A 33 6.02 -7.64 -6.64
CA ILE A 33 5.20 -8.41 -7.58
C ILE A 33 4.01 -7.53 -7.96
N ALA A 34 3.98 -7.08 -9.22
CA ALA A 34 2.79 -6.48 -9.80
C ALA A 34 1.75 -7.59 -9.98
N TYR A 35 0.57 -7.44 -9.37
CA TYR A 35 -0.49 -8.41 -9.53
C TYR A 35 -1.25 -8.14 -10.83
N GLU A 36 -1.08 -9.01 -11.82
CA GLU A 36 -1.91 -8.98 -13.03
C GLU A 36 -3.29 -9.56 -12.71
N LYS A 37 -4.33 -8.84 -13.13
CA LYS A 37 -5.72 -9.26 -12.93
C LYS A 37 -5.98 -10.49 -13.82
N SER A 38 -6.35 -11.61 -13.22
CA SER A 38 -6.83 -12.78 -13.97
C SER A 38 -8.15 -12.43 -14.67
N GLU A 39 -8.38 -12.96 -15.88
CA GLU A 39 -9.62 -12.72 -16.65
C GLU A 39 -10.87 -13.20 -15.89
N SER A 40 -10.72 -14.21 -15.03
CA SER A 40 -11.80 -14.72 -14.17
C SER A 40 -11.99 -13.90 -12.88
N ASP A 41 -11.17 -12.88 -12.62
CA ASP A 41 -11.29 -12.04 -11.42
C ASP A 41 -12.36 -10.97 -11.62
N ILE A 42 -13.55 -11.22 -11.04
CA ILE A 42 -14.68 -10.28 -11.08
C ILE A 42 -14.37 -9.04 -10.21
N LEU A 43 -13.45 -9.16 -9.25
CA LEU A 43 -13.12 -8.09 -8.33
C LEU A 43 -12.15 -7.08 -8.98
N THR A 44 -12.47 -5.79 -8.88
CA THR A 44 -11.53 -4.73 -9.23
C THR A 44 -10.48 -4.62 -8.12
N ARG A 45 -9.31 -5.23 -8.33
CA ARG A 45 -8.19 -5.16 -7.38
C ARG A 45 -7.16 -4.13 -7.81
N SER A 46 -6.58 -3.43 -6.84
CA SER A 46 -5.46 -2.52 -7.03
C SER A 46 -4.24 -3.25 -7.60
N LEU A 47 -3.55 -2.58 -8.54
CA LEU A 47 -2.31 -3.04 -9.16
C LEU A 47 -1.13 -3.02 -8.17
N VAL A 48 -1.00 -1.91 -7.43
CA VAL A 48 -0.03 -1.74 -6.34
C VAL A 48 -0.66 -2.26 -5.05
N ARG A 49 0.09 -3.10 -4.33
CA ARG A 49 -0.33 -3.68 -3.06
C ARG A 49 0.81 -3.68 -2.05
N HIS A 50 0.43 -3.80 -0.79
CA HIS A 50 1.40 -4.05 0.27
C HIS A 50 2.02 -5.46 0.12
N ASP A 51 3.30 -5.55 0.43
CA ASP A 51 3.99 -6.81 0.63
C ASP A 51 3.54 -7.41 1.97
N PRO A 52 2.94 -8.61 1.98
CA PRO A 52 2.37 -9.19 3.19
C PRO A 52 3.44 -9.46 4.26
N ASP A 53 4.64 -9.89 3.86
CA ASP A 53 5.72 -10.24 4.80
C ASP A 53 6.32 -8.98 5.43
N LYS A 54 6.55 -7.94 4.62
CA LYS A 54 7.06 -6.65 5.15
C LYS A 54 6.06 -6.03 6.13
N LEU A 55 4.77 -6.07 5.79
CA LEU A 55 3.72 -5.51 6.64
C LEU A 55 3.58 -6.30 7.94
N ALA A 56 3.57 -7.64 7.88
CA ALA A 56 3.49 -8.49 9.06
C ALA A 56 4.67 -8.27 10.01
N LYS A 57 5.90 -8.19 9.50
CA LYS A 57 7.10 -7.88 10.30
C LYS A 57 7.00 -6.52 10.99
N ALA A 58 6.54 -5.50 10.27
CA ALA A 58 6.37 -4.17 10.84
C ALA A 58 5.34 -4.15 11.96
N ILE A 59 4.17 -4.79 11.78
CA ILE A 59 3.13 -4.89 12.82
C ILE A 59 3.66 -5.66 14.04
N ASN A 60 4.32 -6.80 13.82
CA ASN A 60 4.84 -7.61 14.91
C ASN A 60 5.94 -6.90 15.73
N SER A 61 6.62 -5.89 15.16
CA SER A 61 7.60 -5.08 15.90
C SER A 61 6.98 -4.05 16.86
N ILE A 62 5.66 -3.92 16.85
CA ILE A 62 4.90 -2.97 17.69
C ILE A 62 4.30 -3.68 18.91
N LEU A 63 4.17 -5.01 18.85
CA LEU A 63 3.72 -5.87 19.93
C LEU A 63 4.88 -6.13 20.91
#